data_AF-A0AAJ2YZU2-F1
#
_entry.id   AF-A0AAJ2YZU2-F1
#
_cell.length_a   1.000
_cell.length_b   1.000
_cell.length_c   1.000
_cell.angle_alpha   90.00
_cell.angle_beta   90.00
_cell.angle_gamma   90.00
#
_symmetry.space_group_name_H-M   'P 1'
#
loop_
_entity.id
_entity.type
_entity.pdbx_description
1 polymer ?
#
loop_
_entity_poly.entity_id
_entity_poly.type
_entity_poly.pdbx_seq_one_letter_code
_entity_poly.pdbx_strand_id
1 'polypeptide(L)'
;MSSTKKNITIKVDESLKHEAEDILDDMGLNMTPLFTMTLKRVVHDRQLPFTPSAQPAPLDEVTKRAVIESYAKEIGLIPDDDITMTPEEFRKRYTDNVRD
;
A
#
# COMPACT_ATOMS: atom_id res chain seq x y z
N MET A 1 6.94 -23.48 26.62
CA MET A 1 8.13 -23.49 25.74
C MET A 1 9.12 -22.46 26.27
N SER A 2 10.40 -22.83 26.47
CA SER A 2 11.44 -21.88 26.86
C SER A 2 11.73 -20.95 25.67
N SER A 3 11.55 -19.64 25.84
CA SER A 3 11.90 -18.67 24.80
C SER A 3 13.40 -18.40 24.89
N THR A 4 14.17 -18.93 23.94
CA THR A 4 15.58 -18.56 23.78
C THR A 4 15.67 -17.16 23.20
N LYS A 5 16.18 -16.21 23.99
CA LYS A 5 16.45 -14.84 23.53
C LYS A 5 17.67 -14.81 22.60
N LYS A 6 17.65 -13.95 21.60
CA LYS A 6 18.77 -13.68 20.68
C LYS A 6 19.01 -12.17 20.61
N ASN A 7 20.27 -11.78 20.49
CA ASN A 7 20.66 -10.38 20.38
C ASN A 7 20.46 -9.88 18.95
N ILE A 8 20.04 -8.62 18.81
CA ILE A 8 19.93 -7.92 17.53
C ILE A 8 20.81 -6.68 17.63
N THR A 9 21.73 -6.50 16.68
CA THR A 9 22.60 -5.33 16.57
C THR A 9 22.17 -4.51 15.36
N ILE A 10 21.82 -3.23 15.58
CA ILE A 10 21.33 -2.32 14.54
C ILE A 10 22.27 -1.11 14.48
N LYS A 11 22.66 -0.69 13.28
CA LYS A 11 23.35 0.58 13.06
C LYS A 11 22.31 1.64 12.73
N VAL A 12 22.35 2.75 13.44
CA VAL A 12 21.43 3.89 13.30
C VAL A 12 22.27 5.16 13.36
N ASP A 13 21.79 6.21 12.68
CA ASP A 13 22.37 7.54 12.82
C ASP A 13 22.26 8.02 14.28
N GLU A 14 23.30 8.70 14.77
CA GLU A 14 23.38 9.13 16.16
C GLU A 14 22.28 10.14 16.51
N SER A 15 22.02 11.11 15.63
CA SER A 15 20.99 12.12 15.85
C SER A 15 19.59 11.52 15.85
N LEU A 16 19.32 10.60 14.91
CA LEU A 16 18.05 9.87 14.85
C LEU A 16 17.83 9.00 16.10
N LYS A 17 18.89 8.38 16.62
CA LYS A 17 18.82 7.58 17.85
C LYS A 17 18.45 8.46 19.04
N HIS A 18 19.11 9.62 19.19
CA HIS A 18 18.85 10.53 20.30
C HIS A 18 17.41 11.05 20.26
N GLU A 19 16.95 11.52 19.10
CA GLU A 19 15.58 12.01 18.94
C GLU A 19 14.53 10.91 19.26
N ALA A 20 14.76 9.69 18.79
CA ALA A 20 13.89 8.57 19.09
C ALA A 20 13.89 8.22 20.58
N GLU A 21 15.04 8.30 21.27
CA GLU A 21 15.14 8.05 22.71
C GLU A 21 14.38 9.09 23.52
N ASP A 22 14.54 10.38 23.21
CA ASP A 22 13.80 11.46 23.88
C ASP A 22 12.28 11.26 23.76
N ILE A 23 11.78 10.96 22.55
CA ILE A 23 10.35 10.71 22.30
C ILE A 23 9.85 9.46 23.05
N LEU A 24 10.65 8.40 23.10
CA LEU A 24 10.28 7.18 23.82
C LEU A 24 10.25 7.40 25.33
N ASP A 25 11.19 8.19 25.87
CA ASP A 25 11.25 8.51 27.29
C ASP A 25 10.03 9.32 27.74
N ASP A 26 9.55 10.27 26.91
CA ASP A 26 8.28 10.97 27.12
C ASP A 26 7.07 10.02 27.20
N MET A 27 7.16 8.87 26.52
CA MET A 27 6.15 7.81 26.55
C MET A 27 6.38 6.79 27.68
N GLY A 28 7.44 6.92 28.47
CA GLY A 28 7.86 5.94 29.49
C GLY A 28 8.35 4.62 28.88
N LEU A 29 8.87 4.66 27.66
CA LEU A 29 9.38 3.53 26.88
C LEU A 29 10.89 3.68 26.66
N ASN A 30 11.52 2.59 26.23
CA ASN A 30 12.88 2.66 25.67
C ASN A 30 12.92 1.88 24.35
N MET A 31 14.09 1.83 23.71
CA MET A 31 14.26 1.17 22.41
C MET A 31 13.86 -0.32 22.44
N THR A 32 14.05 -1.04 23.55
CA THR A 32 13.77 -2.47 23.63
C THR A 32 12.26 -2.80 23.52
N PRO A 33 11.35 -2.16 24.29
CA PRO A 33 9.91 -2.24 24.09
C PRO A 33 9.47 -1.86 22.67
N LEU A 34 10.00 -0.77 22.09
CA LEU A 34 9.66 -0.34 20.73
C LEU A 34 9.91 -1.46 19.71
N PHE A 35 11.12 -2.02 19.69
CA PHE A 35 11.44 -3.13 18.78
C PHE A 35 10.65 -4.39 19.08
N THR A 36 10.45 -4.73 20.36
CA THR A 36 9.68 -5.92 20.75
C THR A 36 8.23 -5.83 20.26
N MET A 37 7.59 -4.68 20.42
CA MET A 37 6.21 -4.45 19.97
C MET A 37 6.13 -4.44 18.44
N THR A 38 7.08 -3.79 17.79
CA THR A 38 7.18 -3.78 16.32
C THR A 38 7.28 -5.19 15.75
N LEU A 39 8.19 -6.03 16.27
CA LEU A 39 8.36 -7.40 15.81
C LEU A 39 7.11 -8.25 16.07
N LYS A 40 6.44 -8.07 17.23
CA LYS A 40 5.15 -8.73 17.51
C LYS A 40 4.08 -8.34 16.49
N ARG A 41 3.99 -7.06 16.14
CA ARG A 41 3.02 -6.57 15.14
C ARG A 41 3.29 -7.17 13.76
N VAL A 42 4.56 -7.22 13.36
CA VAL A 42 4.95 -7.84 12.08
C VAL A 42 4.56 -9.31 12.01
N VAL A 43 4.80 -10.07 13.07
CA VAL A 43 4.44 -11.50 13.12
C VAL A 43 2.92 -11.69 13.12
N HIS A 44 2.19 -10.87 13.89
CA HIS A 44 0.74 -10.97 14.02
C HIS A 44 0.02 -10.63 12.70
N ASP A 45 0.39 -9.50 12.08
CA ASP A 45 -0.32 -9.00 10.90
C ASP A 45 0.28 -9.48 9.58
N ARG A 46 1.47 -10.09 9.60
CA ARG A 46 2.23 -10.50 8.41
C ARG A 46 2.54 -9.33 7.45
N GLN A 47 2.67 -8.12 7.99
CA GLN A 47 3.00 -6.89 7.26
C GLN A 47 3.87 -5.97 8.13
N LEU A 48 4.46 -4.93 7.52
CA LEU A 48 5.18 -3.91 8.27
C LEU A 48 4.24 -3.14 9.22
N PRO A 49 4.73 -2.65 10.38
CA PRO A 49 3.89 -1.94 11.36
C PRO A 49 3.46 -0.54 10.87
N PHE A 50 3.97 -0.12 9.72
CA PHE A 50 3.59 1.07 8.96
C PHE A 50 3.55 0.70 7.48
N THR A 51 2.82 1.46 6.69
CA THR A 51 2.80 1.31 5.23
C THR A 51 3.91 2.17 4.63
N PRO A 52 4.98 1.59 4.06
CA PRO A 52 6.00 2.38 3.40
C PRO A 52 5.39 3.04 2.17
N SER A 53 5.44 4.37 2.10
CA SER A 53 5.05 5.11 0.92
C SER A 53 6.22 5.94 0.42
N ALA A 54 6.65 5.70 -0.81
CA ALA A 54 7.52 6.61 -1.55
C ALA A 54 6.72 7.47 -2.54
N GLN A 55 5.38 7.32 -2.59
CA GLN A 55 4.53 7.80 -3.67
C GLN A 55 3.86 9.16 -3.39
N PRO A 56 3.64 9.96 -4.45
CA PRO A 56 3.01 11.29 -4.36
C PRO A 56 1.55 11.18 -3.90
N ALA A 57 0.98 12.33 -3.54
CA ALA A 57 -0.34 12.56 -2.93
C ALA A 57 -1.43 11.53 -3.26
N PRO A 58 -2.37 11.27 -2.32
CA PRO A 58 -3.43 10.27 -2.49
C PRO A 58 -4.12 10.37 -3.85
N LEU A 59 -4.39 9.20 -4.45
CA LEU A 59 -5.18 9.04 -5.67
C LEU A 59 -6.37 10.01 -5.64
N ASP A 60 -6.51 10.80 -6.70
CA ASP A 60 -7.63 11.71 -6.83
C ASP A 60 -8.95 10.94 -6.79
N GLU A 61 -10.04 11.65 -6.49
CA GLU A 61 -11.35 11.00 -6.36
C GLU A 61 -11.77 10.25 -7.64
N VAL A 62 -11.29 10.72 -8.80
CA VAL A 62 -11.54 10.10 -10.10
C VAL A 62 -10.90 8.72 -10.17
N THR A 63 -9.62 8.60 -9.81
CA THR A 63 -8.93 7.30 -9.87
C THR A 63 -9.50 6.33 -8.83
N LYS A 64 -9.87 6.81 -7.64
CA LYS A 64 -10.56 5.98 -6.65
C LYS A 64 -11.87 5.41 -7.18
N ARG A 65 -12.68 6.24 -7.83
CA ARG A 65 -13.96 5.83 -8.42
C ARG A 65 -13.74 4.81 -9.54
N ALA A 66 -12.78 5.03 -10.44
CA ALA A 66 -12.47 4.10 -11.52
C ALA A 66 -12.08 2.71 -11.02
N VAL A 67 -11.26 2.63 -9.96
CA VAL A 67 -10.87 1.34 -9.34
C VAL A 67 -12.07 0.64 -8.69
N ILE A 68 -12.95 1.39 -8.03
CA ILE A 68 -14.16 0.83 -7.41
C ILE A 68 -15.13 0.34 -8.48
N GLU A 69 -15.31 1.11 -9.55
CA GLU A 69 -16.18 0.77 -10.67
C GLU A 69 -15.70 -0.48 -11.41
N SER A 70 -14.40 -0.58 -11.70
CA SER A 70 -13.84 -1.77 -12.35
C SER A 70 -14.03 -3.02 -11.49
N TYR A 71 -13.79 -2.91 -10.19
CA TYR A 71 -14.00 -4.03 -9.26
C TYR A 71 -15.48 -4.43 -9.17
N ALA A 72 -16.38 -3.45 -9.14
CA ALA A 72 -17.83 -3.70 -9.11
C ALA A 72 -18.34 -4.36 -10.40
N LYS A 73 -17.80 -3.99 -11.56
CA LYS A 73 -18.07 -4.66 -12.86
C LYS A 73 -17.58 -6.12 -12.83
N GLU A 74 -16.34 -6.35 -12.38
CA GLU A 74 -15.74 -7.69 -12.33
C GLU A 74 -16.54 -8.68 -11.47
N ILE A 75 -17.07 -8.23 -10.33
CA ILE A 75 -17.89 -9.06 -9.43
C ILE A 75 -19.39 -9.07 -9.81
N GLY A 76 -19.77 -8.41 -10.92
CA GLY A 76 -21.14 -8.38 -11.44
C GLY A 76 -22.13 -7.58 -10.59
N LEU A 77 -21.65 -6.65 -9.76
CA LEU A 77 -22.51 -5.79 -8.92
C LEU A 77 -23.10 -4.63 -9.72
N ILE A 78 -22.40 -4.16 -10.75
CA ILE A 78 -22.90 -3.21 -11.73
C ILE A 78 -22.79 -3.81 -13.14
N PRO A 79 -23.71 -3.49 -14.06
CA PRO A 79 -23.61 -3.93 -15.44
C PRO A 79 -22.32 -3.40 -16.08
N ASP A 80 -21.71 -4.23 -16.93
CA ASP A 80 -20.60 -3.79 -17.75
C ASP A 80 -21.15 -2.97 -18.92
N ASP A 81 -21.42 -1.68 -18.65
CA ASP A 81 -21.97 -0.72 -19.62
C ASP A 81 -20.91 -0.18 -20.59
N ASP A 82 -19.67 -0.69 -20.53
CA ASP A 82 -18.66 -0.35 -21.51
C ASP A 82 -19.14 -0.86 -22.88
N ILE A 83 -19.09 0.02 -23.89
CA ILE A 83 -19.49 -0.32 -25.26
C ILE A 83 -18.60 -1.49 -25.70
N THR A 84 -19.12 -2.72 -25.67
CA THR A 84 -18.50 -3.86 -26.33
C THR A 84 -18.61 -3.60 -27.82
N MET A 85 -17.66 -2.83 -28.36
CA MET A 85 -17.59 -2.59 -29.79
C MET A 85 -17.27 -3.94 -30.43
N THR A 86 -18.20 -4.43 -31.24
CA THR A 86 -17.97 -5.69 -31.95
C THR A 86 -16.71 -5.54 -32.84
N PRO A 87 -15.99 -6.64 -33.13
CA PRO A 87 -14.80 -6.56 -33.98
C PRO A 87 -15.07 -5.88 -35.34
N GLU A 88 -16.29 -5.98 -35.85
CA GLU A 88 -16.72 -5.33 -37.09
C GLU A 88 -16.91 -3.81 -36.95
N GLU A 89 -17.50 -3.35 -35.85
CA GLU A 89 -17.64 -1.92 -35.54
C GLU A 89 -16.28 -1.26 -35.26
N PHE A 90 -15.35 -1.99 -34.63
CA PHE A 90 -13.97 -1.54 -34.44
C PHE A 90 -13.28 -1.34 -35.78
N ARG A 91 -13.40 -2.31 -36.69
CA ARG A 91 -12.80 -2.23 -38.01
C ARG A 91 -13.35 -1.03 -38.78
N LYS A 92 -14.67 -0.86 -38.84
CA LYS A 92 -15.32 0.26 -39.54
C LYS A 92 -14.85 1.63 -39.05
N ARG A 93 -14.78 1.84 -37.72
CA ARG A 93 -14.38 3.12 -37.12
C ARG A 93 -12.94 3.55 -37.44
N TYR A 94 -12.03 2.60 -37.63
CA TYR A 94 -10.61 2.89 -37.89
C TYR A 94 -10.19 2.70 -39.35
N THR A 95 -10.99 2.01 -40.20
CA THR A 95 -10.71 1.92 -41.64
C THR A 95 -11.34 3.04 -42.45
N ASP A 96 -12.44 3.64 -41.98
CA ASP A 96 -13.11 4.74 -42.70
C ASP A 96 -12.37 6.09 -42.56
N ASN A 97 -11.37 6.19 -41.66
CA ASN A 97 -10.50 7.37 -41.49
C ASN A 97 -9.14 7.26 -42.23
N VAL A 98 -8.98 6.31 -43.17
CA VAL A 98 -7.73 6.12 -43.95
C VAL A 98 -7.88 6.52 -45.43
N ARG A 99 -8.85 7.37 -45.77
CA ARG A 99 -8.97 8.09 -47.05
C ARG A 99 -9.58 9.46 -46.75
N ASP A 100 -9.01 10.61 -47.05
CA ASP A 100 -7.97 11.00 -48.03
C ASP A 100 -6.74 11.67 -47.38
#